data_AF-M5RSX9-F1
#
_entry.id   AF-M5RSX9-F1
#
_cell.length_a   1.000
_cell.length_b   1.000
_cell.length_c   1.000
_cell.angle_alpha   90.00
_cell.angle_beta   90.00
_cell.angle_gamma   90.00
#
_symmetry.space_group_name_H-M   'P 1'
#
loop_
_entity.id
_entity.type
_entity.pdbx_description
1 polymer ?
#
loop_
_entity_poly.entity_id
_entity_poly.type
_entity_poly.pdbx_seq_one_letter_code
_entity_poly.pdbx_strand_id
1 'polypeptide(L)'
;MKQILALTFLLLLPTPLVSAAELKLASVFSDHMVLQREQSVPVWGIAEAGESITVQFANQTKTTTADENGKWKIELGSMAANNEPQSLIVESGSEPRRVELTDVLVGEVWLASGQSNMEWEMQMKADSKADIPNSTHPNLRLFAVPLTTALTPQDDVEANWTRSSPQTSASFSAIGYYFGLRLHEELGVPVGMIQSAWGGTRIEPWTSVDGFGAVSALHSEADRIRSQTPGTPAYRKSQQAHLQKVQQWTESLAHALEQNQAAPPLPPQPATLAKNHGTPTTLYNAMIHPLVPMAIRGAIWYQGESNRGDGLGYVDKKKALLASWRNAFKQPKLPFYFVQIAPYQYGEEDPEILARFWVAQHECMKIPHTGMVVTTDIADLNDIHPPHKKEVARRLSLWALADTYDQADIDPSGPLYANHKVDGGAIRVAFSHAKSGLTSRDGKPLTDFEIAGIDGNFYPATATIDGNHIIVESPNVAEPKQVRFGWN
;
A
#
# COMPACT_ATOMS: atom_id res chain seq x y z
N MET A 1 -50.72 -29.03 -67.42
CA MET A 1 -49.37 -29.44 -67.03
C MET A 1 -48.56 -28.20 -66.65
N LYS A 2 -48.32 -27.96 -65.36
CA LYS A 2 -47.35 -26.97 -64.87
C LYS A 2 -46.61 -27.62 -63.70
N GLN A 3 -45.36 -28.01 -63.93
CA GLN A 3 -44.44 -28.50 -62.89
C GLN A 3 -43.89 -27.29 -62.14
N ILE A 4 -44.02 -27.29 -60.82
CA ILE A 4 -43.39 -26.30 -59.94
C ILE A 4 -42.11 -26.95 -59.41
N LEU A 5 -40.96 -26.40 -59.80
CA LEU A 5 -39.66 -26.71 -59.23
C LEU A 5 -39.58 -26.12 -57.82
N ALA A 6 -39.39 -26.96 -56.80
CA ALA A 6 -39.03 -26.52 -55.46
C ALA A 6 -37.50 -26.37 -55.39
N LEU A 7 -37.02 -25.13 -55.29
CA LEU A 7 -35.60 -24.81 -55.07
C LEU A 7 -35.33 -24.84 -53.56
N THR A 8 -34.58 -25.84 -53.08
CA THR A 8 -34.16 -25.94 -51.68
C THR A 8 -32.93 -25.06 -51.46
N PHE A 9 -33.11 -23.91 -50.79
CA PHE A 9 -32.01 -23.02 -50.42
C PHE A 9 -31.32 -23.56 -49.17
N LEU A 10 -30.11 -24.12 -49.32
CA LEU A 10 -29.29 -24.59 -48.22
C LEU A 10 -28.68 -23.35 -47.51
N LEU A 11 -29.24 -22.95 -46.36
CA LEU A 11 -28.63 -21.93 -45.50
C LEU A 11 -27.32 -22.49 -44.92
N LEU A 12 -26.17 -22.04 -45.42
CA LEU A 12 -24.90 -22.16 -44.70
C LEU A 12 -24.95 -21.22 -43.49
N LEU A 13 -25.13 -21.79 -42.29
CA LEU A 13 -24.90 -21.08 -41.05
C LEU A 13 -23.39 -20.80 -40.91
N PRO A 14 -22.97 -19.54 -40.69
CA PRO A 14 -21.56 -19.26 -40.42
C PRO A 14 -21.17 -19.93 -39.10
N THR A 15 -20.23 -20.86 -39.15
CA THR A 15 -19.55 -21.36 -37.96
C THR A 15 -18.83 -20.18 -37.30
N PRO A 16 -19.07 -19.88 -36.02
CA PRO A 16 -18.30 -18.85 -35.34
C PRO A 16 -16.83 -19.28 -35.39
N LEU A 17 -15.96 -18.41 -35.91
CA LEU A 17 -14.53 -18.54 -35.64
C LEU A 17 -14.38 -18.40 -34.13
N VAL A 18 -14.22 -19.52 -33.44
CA VAL A 18 -13.74 -19.53 -32.06
C VAL A 18 -12.31 -18.99 -32.16
N SER A 19 -12.12 -17.73 -31.77
CA SER A 19 -10.78 -17.19 -31.56
C SER A 19 -10.12 -18.08 -30.51
N ALA A 20 -9.06 -18.80 -30.88
CA ALA A 20 -8.27 -19.56 -29.93
C ALA A 20 -7.80 -18.58 -28.85
N ALA A 21 -8.16 -18.85 -27.58
CA ALA A 21 -7.73 -18.00 -26.48
C ALA A 21 -6.19 -18.03 -26.40
N GLU A 22 -5.55 -16.87 -26.46
CA GLU A 22 -4.08 -16.80 -26.37
C GLU A 22 -3.62 -17.23 -24.97
N LEU A 23 -2.58 -18.06 -24.89
CA LEU A 23 -1.91 -18.36 -23.63
C LEU A 23 -1.19 -17.08 -23.16
N LYS A 24 -1.66 -16.47 -22.08
CA LYS A 24 -1.12 -15.22 -21.56
C LYS A 24 -0.91 -15.33 -20.05
N LEU A 25 0.29 -14.99 -19.58
CA LEU A 25 0.57 -14.78 -18.16
C LEU A 25 -0.03 -13.44 -17.69
N ALA A 26 -0.33 -13.32 -16.40
CA ALA A 26 -0.61 -12.00 -15.82
C ALA A 26 0.61 -11.07 -16.00
N SER A 27 0.39 -9.77 -16.22
CA SER A 27 1.45 -8.84 -16.63
C SER A 27 2.51 -8.60 -15.56
N VAL A 28 2.25 -8.98 -14.31
CA VAL A 28 3.28 -9.01 -13.24
C VAL A 28 4.42 -9.99 -13.54
N PHE A 29 4.21 -10.95 -14.45
CA PHE A 29 5.24 -11.83 -14.98
C PHE A 29 5.77 -11.28 -16.31
N SER A 30 7.03 -10.85 -16.30
CA SER A 30 7.77 -10.42 -17.49
C SER A 30 9.24 -10.79 -17.36
N ASP A 31 10.00 -10.60 -18.43
CA ASP A 31 11.47 -10.73 -18.38
C ASP A 31 12.06 -9.88 -17.26
N HIS A 32 13.24 -10.27 -16.77
CA HIS A 32 13.98 -9.57 -15.72
C HIS A 32 13.32 -9.60 -14.33
N MET A 33 12.21 -10.32 -14.11
CA MET A 33 11.54 -10.31 -12.81
C MET A 33 12.31 -11.01 -11.69
N VAL A 34 11.89 -10.77 -10.44
CA VAL A 34 12.31 -11.55 -9.27
C VAL A 34 11.09 -12.31 -8.73
N LEU A 35 11.22 -13.63 -8.60
CA LEU A 35 10.28 -14.45 -7.84
C LEU A 35 10.72 -14.52 -6.38
N GLN A 36 9.74 -14.44 -5.47
CA GLN A 36 10.01 -14.42 -4.05
C GLN A 36 10.49 -15.79 -3.52
N ARG A 37 11.59 -15.78 -2.77
CA ARG A 37 12.17 -16.96 -2.11
C ARG A 37 11.40 -17.36 -0.84
N GLU A 38 11.65 -18.59 -0.39
CA GLU A 38 11.24 -19.12 0.94
C GLU A 38 9.72 -19.18 1.19
N GLN A 39 8.90 -19.14 0.15
CA GLN A 39 7.46 -19.32 0.24
C GLN A 39 6.88 -19.92 -1.06
N SER A 40 5.62 -20.34 -1.03
CA SER A 40 4.89 -20.73 -2.23
C SER A 40 4.82 -19.56 -3.21
N VAL A 41 5.05 -19.81 -4.49
CA VAL A 41 5.02 -18.77 -5.53
C VAL A 41 3.88 -19.08 -6.51
N PRO A 42 2.76 -18.37 -6.43
CA PRO A 42 1.69 -18.49 -7.40
C PRO A 42 2.15 -18.01 -8.77
N VAL A 43 1.83 -18.76 -9.81
CA VAL A 43 1.95 -18.37 -11.22
C VAL A 43 0.57 -18.55 -11.85
N TRP A 44 0.08 -17.53 -12.56
CA TRP A 44 -1.27 -17.53 -13.10
C TRP A 44 -1.37 -16.75 -14.41
N GLY A 45 -2.47 -16.99 -15.10
CA GLY A 45 -2.76 -16.35 -16.37
C GLY A 45 -4.12 -16.77 -16.92
N ILE A 46 -4.26 -16.57 -18.22
CA ILE A 46 -5.39 -17.04 -19.02
C ILE A 46 -4.91 -17.99 -20.11
N ALA A 47 -5.76 -18.94 -20.46
CA ALA A 47 -5.59 -19.89 -21.54
C ALA A 47 -6.98 -20.35 -22.01
N GLU A 48 -7.03 -21.30 -22.93
CA GLU A 48 -8.31 -21.88 -23.35
C GLU A 48 -8.93 -22.71 -22.24
N ALA A 49 -10.26 -22.61 -22.04
CA ALA A 49 -10.95 -23.32 -20.98
C ALA A 49 -10.77 -24.84 -21.11
N GLY A 50 -10.41 -25.52 -20.00
CA GLY A 50 -10.14 -26.95 -19.97
C GLY A 50 -8.76 -27.37 -20.50
N GLU A 51 -7.93 -26.41 -20.94
CA GLU A 51 -6.59 -26.71 -21.44
C GLU A 51 -5.62 -27.04 -20.30
N SER A 52 -4.76 -28.04 -20.53
CA SER A 52 -3.68 -28.39 -19.61
C SER A 52 -2.54 -27.38 -19.74
N ILE A 53 -2.12 -26.81 -18.62
CA ILE A 53 -1.05 -25.81 -18.52
C ILE A 53 0.12 -26.41 -17.75
N THR A 54 1.31 -26.38 -18.33
CA THR A 54 2.55 -26.82 -17.67
C THR A 54 3.46 -25.63 -17.43
N VAL A 55 3.92 -25.46 -16.19
CA VAL A 55 4.87 -24.42 -15.79
C VAL A 55 6.18 -25.09 -15.38
N GLN A 56 7.29 -24.65 -15.97
CA GLN A 56 8.64 -25.11 -15.69
C GLN A 56 9.49 -23.93 -15.21
N PHE A 57 10.11 -24.08 -14.05
CA PHE A 57 11.04 -23.09 -13.51
C PHE A 57 11.98 -23.73 -12.48
N ALA A 58 13.26 -23.35 -12.53
CA ALA A 58 14.32 -23.99 -11.76
C ALA A 58 14.29 -25.52 -11.95
N ASN A 59 14.14 -26.29 -10.87
CA ASN A 59 14.02 -27.75 -10.89
C ASN A 59 12.58 -28.25 -10.76
N GLN A 60 11.59 -27.38 -11.00
CA GLN A 60 10.17 -27.68 -10.83
C GLN A 60 9.46 -27.73 -12.18
N THR A 61 8.64 -28.77 -12.36
CA THR A 61 7.65 -28.87 -13.43
C THR A 61 6.31 -29.17 -12.76
N LYS A 62 5.31 -28.32 -13.01
CA LYS A 62 3.97 -28.48 -12.44
C LYS A 62 2.92 -28.30 -13.52
N THR A 63 1.81 -29.02 -13.40
CA THR A 63 0.70 -28.96 -14.36
C THR A 63 -0.61 -28.59 -13.65
N THR A 64 -1.44 -27.80 -14.31
CA THR A 64 -2.80 -27.43 -13.87
C THR A 64 -3.73 -27.40 -15.09
N THR A 65 -5.00 -27.09 -14.89
CA THR A 65 -5.98 -26.95 -15.97
C THR A 65 -6.66 -25.59 -15.86
N ALA A 66 -6.85 -24.91 -16.99
CA ALA A 66 -7.62 -23.68 -17.05
C ALA A 66 -9.10 -23.94 -16.77
N ASP A 67 -9.71 -23.07 -15.96
CA ASP A 67 -11.11 -23.19 -15.57
C ASP A 67 -12.08 -22.83 -16.71
N GLU A 68 -13.38 -22.88 -16.45
CA GLU A 68 -14.43 -22.57 -17.43
C GLU A 68 -14.37 -21.13 -17.98
N ASN A 69 -13.69 -20.22 -17.26
CA ASN A 69 -13.45 -18.84 -17.68
C ASN A 69 -12.07 -18.65 -18.31
N GLY A 70 -11.32 -19.75 -18.53
CA GLY A 70 -9.96 -19.73 -19.06
C GLY A 70 -8.90 -19.30 -18.05
N LYS A 71 -9.24 -19.05 -16.78
CA LYS A 71 -8.25 -18.66 -15.76
C LYS A 71 -7.54 -19.91 -15.26
N TRP A 72 -6.24 -19.82 -15.08
CA TRP A 72 -5.44 -20.89 -14.49
C TRP A 72 -4.51 -20.33 -13.44
N LYS A 73 -4.20 -21.14 -12.43
CA LYS A 73 -3.21 -20.83 -11.40
C LYS A 73 -2.51 -22.11 -10.96
N ILE A 74 -1.22 -21.99 -10.71
CA ILE A 74 -0.39 -23.05 -10.16
C ILE A 74 0.52 -22.48 -9.08
N GLU A 75 0.90 -23.31 -8.12
CA GLU A 75 1.76 -22.90 -7.00
C GLU A 75 3.11 -23.57 -7.17
N LEU A 76 4.16 -22.82 -7.49
CA LEU A 76 5.53 -23.32 -7.38
C LEU A 76 5.90 -23.45 -5.90
N GLY A 77 6.65 -24.51 -5.56
CA GLY A 77 7.14 -24.71 -4.21
C GLY A 77 8.19 -23.68 -3.81
N SER A 78 8.50 -23.62 -2.52
CA SER A 78 9.54 -22.76 -1.96
C SER A 78 10.89 -22.98 -2.65
N MET A 79 11.58 -21.88 -2.93
CA MET A 79 12.89 -21.84 -3.61
C MET A 79 13.89 -21.06 -2.77
N ALA A 80 15.16 -21.47 -2.83
CA ALA A 80 16.27 -20.67 -2.30
C ALA A 80 16.56 -19.48 -3.22
N ALA A 81 17.22 -18.45 -2.70
CA ALA A 81 17.71 -17.35 -3.52
C ALA A 81 18.65 -17.86 -4.62
N ASN A 82 18.58 -17.25 -5.80
CA ASN A 82 19.45 -17.55 -6.92
C ASN A 82 19.82 -16.25 -7.66
N ASN A 83 21.12 -16.00 -7.80
CA ASN A 83 21.68 -14.87 -8.52
C ASN A 83 21.85 -15.13 -10.03
N GLU A 84 21.74 -16.38 -10.47
CA GLU A 84 21.88 -16.77 -11.87
C GLU A 84 20.53 -16.66 -12.62
N PRO A 85 20.47 -15.90 -13.73
CA PRO A 85 19.29 -15.81 -14.60
C PRO A 85 18.74 -17.18 -15.04
N GLN A 86 17.43 -17.39 -14.94
CA GLN A 86 16.74 -18.60 -15.41
C GLN A 86 15.55 -18.27 -16.31
N SER A 87 15.12 -19.26 -17.11
CA SER A 87 13.88 -19.17 -17.89
C SER A 87 12.69 -19.74 -17.12
N LEU A 88 11.57 -19.00 -17.06
CA LEU A 88 10.26 -19.49 -16.68
C LEU A 88 9.49 -19.83 -17.96
N ILE A 89 9.14 -21.10 -18.13
CA ILE A 89 8.47 -21.59 -19.34
C ILE A 89 7.06 -22.01 -18.97
N VAL A 90 6.08 -21.51 -19.73
CA VAL A 90 4.67 -21.89 -19.62
C VAL A 90 4.20 -22.42 -20.96
N GLU A 91 3.65 -23.62 -20.95
CA GLU A 91 3.17 -24.32 -22.13
C GLU A 91 1.71 -24.73 -21.96
N SER A 92 0.92 -24.65 -23.04
CA SER A 92 -0.47 -25.09 -23.05
C SER A 92 -0.78 -26.01 -24.24
N GLY A 93 -1.60 -27.04 -24.00
CA GLY A 93 -2.24 -27.83 -25.06
C GLY A 93 -1.36 -28.88 -25.75
N SER A 94 -1.93 -29.51 -26.79
CA SER A 94 -1.30 -30.58 -27.59
C SER A 94 -0.47 -30.08 -28.78
N GLU A 95 -0.71 -28.85 -29.23
CA GLU A 95 0.22 -28.06 -30.05
C GLU A 95 0.77 -26.96 -29.13
N PRO A 96 2.01 -27.07 -28.62
CA PRO A 96 2.44 -26.30 -27.46
C PRO A 96 2.53 -24.81 -27.80
N ARG A 97 1.50 -24.05 -27.39
CA ARG A 97 1.64 -22.60 -27.21
C ARG A 97 2.62 -22.41 -26.07
N ARG A 98 3.72 -21.70 -26.30
CA ARG A 98 4.82 -21.54 -25.34
C ARG A 98 5.08 -20.06 -25.07
N VAL A 99 5.03 -19.69 -23.81
CA VAL A 99 5.53 -18.41 -23.30
C VAL A 99 6.80 -18.69 -22.52
N GLU A 100 7.89 -18.01 -22.86
CA GLU A 100 9.15 -18.08 -22.12
C GLU A 100 9.50 -16.68 -21.62
N LEU A 101 9.65 -16.55 -20.30
CA LEU A 101 10.22 -15.36 -19.67
C LEU A 101 11.67 -15.66 -19.32
N THR A 102 12.57 -14.75 -19.68
CA THR A 102 14.00 -14.87 -19.50
C THR A 102 14.50 -13.91 -18.42
N ASP A 103 15.69 -14.18 -17.89
CA ASP A 103 16.27 -13.37 -16.81
C ASP A 103 15.43 -13.31 -15.53
N VAL A 104 14.76 -14.41 -15.21
CA VAL A 104 14.00 -14.55 -13.97
C VAL A 104 14.94 -14.97 -12.85
N LEU A 105 14.98 -14.18 -11.77
CA LEU A 105 15.77 -14.44 -10.57
C LEU A 105 14.89 -14.93 -9.42
N VAL A 106 15.50 -15.49 -8.37
CA VAL A 106 14.81 -15.82 -7.11
C VAL A 106 15.45 -15.05 -5.97
N GLY A 107 14.65 -14.28 -5.23
CA GLY A 107 15.16 -13.34 -4.23
C GLY A 107 14.07 -12.77 -3.34
N GLU A 108 14.23 -11.52 -2.93
CA GLU A 108 13.24 -10.79 -2.13
C GLU A 108 12.38 -9.89 -3.01
N VAL A 109 11.09 -9.82 -2.75
CA VAL A 109 10.14 -8.96 -3.47
C VAL A 109 9.41 -8.08 -2.47
N TRP A 110 9.52 -6.77 -2.61
CA TRP A 110 8.92 -5.80 -1.68
C TRP A 110 8.05 -4.78 -2.41
N LEU A 111 6.95 -4.39 -1.76
CA LEU A 111 6.02 -3.39 -2.26
C LEU A 111 6.26 -2.03 -1.58
N ALA A 112 6.62 -1.02 -2.36
CA ALA A 112 6.74 0.37 -1.95
C ALA A 112 5.48 1.15 -2.34
N SER A 113 4.73 1.63 -1.35
CA SER A 113 3.43 2.27 -1.57
C SER A 113 3.16 3.48 -0.66
N GLY A 114 2.11 4.22 -0.98
CA GLY A 114 1.69 5.41 -0.26
C GLY A 114 1.40 6.57 -1.21
N GLN A 115 1.80 7.78 -0.80
CA GLN A 115 1.59 9.01 -1.57
C GLN A 115 2.91 9.60 -2.08
N SER A 116 2.93 10.90 -2.33
CA SER A 116 4.02 11.61 -3.02
C SER A 116 5.39 11.39 -2.38
N ASN A 117 5.47 11.28 -1.05
CA ASN A 117 6.72 11.00 -0.36
C ASN A 117 7.33 9.63 -0.68
N MET A 118 6.50 8.62 -1.01
CA MET A 118 6.94 7.33 -1.57
C MET A 118 7.10 7.39 -3.09
N GLU A 119 6.20 8.06 -3.81
CA GLU A 119 6.24 8.19 -5.28
C GLU A 119 7.48 8.94 -5.76
N TRP A 120 8.04 9.82 -4.94
CA TRP A 120 9.16 10.71 -5.27
C TRP A 120 10.28 9.99 -6.01
N GLU A 121 10.55 10.41 -7.23
CA GLU A 121 11.54 9.76 -8.08
C GLU A 121 12.97 10.18 -7.70
N MET A 122 13.95 9.31 -7.95
CA MET A 122 15.36 9.60 -7.70
C MET A 122 15.82 10.90 -8.38
N GLN A 123 15.32 11.21 -9.57
CA GLN A 123 15.74 12.38 -10.34
C GLN A 123 15.29 13.73 -9.76
N MET A 124 14.34 13.74 -8.82
CA MET A 124 13.69 14.97 -8.35
C MET A 124 14.40 15.69 -7.20
N LYS A 125 15.32 15.02 -6.47
CA LYS A 125 16.11 15.64 -5.39
C LYS A 125 17.61 15.51 -5.69
N ALA A 126 18.39 16.52 -5.30
CA ALA A 126 19.80 16.62 -5.66
C ALA A 126 20.61 15.40 -5.17
N ASP A 127 20.42 15.01 -3.91
CA ASP A 127 21.12 13.87 -3.30
C ASP A 127 20.83 12.57 -4.05
N SER A 128 19.56 12.26 -4.32
CA SER A 128 19.21 11.04 -5.05
C SER A 128 19.61 11.09 -6.52
N LYS A 129 19.59 12.27 -7.13
CA LYS A 129 20.02 12.47 -8.52
C LYS A 129 21.53 12.23 -8.68
N ALA A 130 22.33 12.55 -7.66
CA ALA A 130 23.77 12.34 -7.68
C ALA A 130 24.17 10.86 -7.72
N ASP A 131 23.33 9.96 -7.20
CA ASP A 131 23.58 8.51 -7.16
C ASP A 131 23.14 7.79 -8.45
N ILE A 132 22.30 8.40 -9.30
CA ILE A 132 21.77 7.80 -10.54
C ILE A 132 22.87 7.26 -11.46
N PRO A 133 23.99 7.95 -11.73
CA PRO A 133 25.04 7.42 -12.60
C PRO A 133 25.63 6.09 -12.13
N ASN A 134 25.54 5.79 -10.83
CA ASN A 134 26.07 4.57 -10.21
C ASN A 134 24.97 3.53 -9.91
N SER A 135 23.74 3.73 -10.42
CA SER A 135 22.57 2.90 -10.09
C SER A 135 22.41 1.62 -10.91
N THR A 136 23.47 1.18 -11.60
CA THR A 136 23.46 -0.10 -12.32
C THR A 136 23.71 -1.24 -11.34
N HIS A 137 22.64 -1.93 -10.94
CA HIS A 137 22.71 -3.10 -10.05
C HIS A 137 22.01 -4.29 -10.72
N PRO A 138 22.76 -5.26 -11.28
CA PRO A 138 22.20 -6.31 -12.10
C PRO A 138 21.39 -7.35 -11.33
N ASN A 139 21.25 -7.27 -10.01
CA ASN A 139 20.35 -8.11 -9.21
C ASN A 139 19.30 -7.28 -8.45
N LEU A 140 19.23 -5.97 -8.70
CA LEU A 140 18.10 -5.12 -8.30
C LEU A 140 17.16 -4.97 -9.51
N ARG A 141 15.88 -5.23 -9.29
CA ARG A 141 14.83 -5.19 -10.31
C ARG A 141 13.71 -4.25 -9.90
N LEU A 142 13.21 -3.49 -10.85
CA LEU A 142 12.24 -2.42 -10.61
C LEU A 142 10.97 -2.68 -11.42
N PHE A 143 9.82 -2.59 -10.76
CA PHE A 143 8.49 -2.70 -11.38
C PHE A 143 7.65 -1.50 -10.94
N ALA A 144 7.28 -0.63 -11.86
CA ALA A 144 6.49 0.56 -11.57
C ALA A 144 5.04 0.37 -12.04
N VAL A 145 4.09 0.40 -11.10
CA VAL A 145 2.66 0.32 -11.41
C VAL A 145 2.19 1.66 -11.99
N PRO A 146 1.53 1.67 -13.17
CA PRO A 146 0.99 2.90 -13.75
C PRO A 146 -0.10 3.51 -12.87
N LEU A 147 -0.17 4.84 -12.88
CA LEU A 147 -1.20 5.58 -12.17
C LEU A 147 -2.57 5.37 -12.84
N THR A 148 -3.45 4.62 -12.17
CA THR A 148 -4.81 4.35 -12.69
C THR A 148 -5.81 4.13 -11.55
N THR A 149 -7.10 4.15 -11.88
CA THR A 149 -8.19 4.00 -10.92
C THR A 149 -9.24 3.04 -11.45
N ALA A 150 -9.95 2.33 -10.56
CA ALA A 150 -11.07 1.47 -10.94
C ALA A 150 -12.09 1.35 -9.80
N LEU A 151 -13.38 1.39 -10.12
CA LEU A 151 -14.44 1.19 -9.11
C LEU A 151 -14.59 -0.28 -8.68
N THR A 152 -14.09 -1.21 -9.50
CA THR A 152 -14.07 -2.65 -9.21
C THR A 152 -12.66 -3.19 -9.36
N PRO A 153 -12.29 -4.26 -8.64
CA PRO A 153 -10.98 -4.89 -8.76
C PRO A 153 -10.61 -5.21 -10.21
N GLN A 154 -9.38 -4.91 -10.60
CA GLN A 154 -8.79 -5.26 -11.90
C GLN A 154 -7.88 -6.48 -11.73
N ASP A 155 -7.87 -7.37 -12.72
CA ASP A 155 -7.11 -8.62 -12.68
C ASP A 155 -5.68 -8.48 -13.25
N ASP A 156 -5.38 -7.37 -13.92
CA ASP A 156 -4.13 -7.17 -14.66
C ASP A 156 -3.70 -5.69 -14.65
N VAL A 157 -2.39 -5.45 -14.86
CA VAL A 157 -1.81 -4.11 -14.92
C VAL A 157 -0.65 -4.05 -15.92
N GLU A 158 -0.70 -3.11 -16.85
CA GLU A 158 0.31 -3.00 -17.91
C GLU A 158 1.61 -2.38 -17.39
N ALA A 159 2.51 -3.21 -16.90
CA ALA A 159 3.86 -2.85 -16.48
C ALA A 159 4.82 -4.02 -16.70
N ASN A 160 6.12 -3.71 -16.77
CA ASN A 160 7.17 -4.70 -16.94
C ASN A 160 8.26 -4.53 -15.90
N TRP A 161 8.90 -5.62 -15.54
CA TRP A 161 10.11 -5.59 -14.74
C TRP A 161 11.28 -5.04 -15.57
N THR A 162 12.14 -4.29 -14.91
CA THR A 162 13.35 -3.74 -15.51
C THR A 162 14.55 -4.00 -14.62
N ARG A 163 15.73 -4.09 -15.24
CA ARG A 163 17.00 -4.03 -14.51
C ARG A 163 17.20 -2.62 -13.96
N SER A 164 17.78 -2.52 -12.78
CA SER A 164 18.26 -1.25 -12.24
C SER A 164 19.38 -0.68 -13.13
N SER A 165 19.17 0.53 -13.62
CA SER A 165 20.12 1.28 -14.46
C SER A 165 19.90 2.79 -14.28
N PRO A 166 20.84 3.66 -14.70
CA PRO A 166 20.63 5.11 -14.64
C PRO A 166 19.32 5.58 -15.27
N GLN A 167 18.85 4.90 -16.33
CA GLN A 167 17.61 5.25 -17.02
C GLN A 167 16.37 4.82 -16.22
N THR A 168 16.35 3.58 -15.70
CA THR A 168 15.16 3.03 -15.01
C THR A 168 15.05 3.52 -13.57
N SER A 169 16.19 3.67 -12.88
CA SER A 169 16.24 4.15 -11.51
C SER A 169 15.90 5.64 -11.40
N ALA A 170 16.18 6.45 -12.43
CA ALA A 170 15.90 7.88 -12.43
C ALA A 170 14.43 8.21 -12.13
N SER A 171 13.50 7.48 -12.76
CA SER A 171 12.05 7.65 -12.62
C SER A 171 11.41 6.69 -11.61
N PHE A 172 12.20 6.00 -10.81
CA PHE A 172 11.71 5.10 -9.76
C PHE A 172 11.73 5.79 -8.39
N SER A 173 10.84 5.35 -7.49
CA SER A 173 10.77 5.78 -6.10
C SER A 173 12.15 5.78 -5.46
N ALA A 174 12.61 6.94 -5.00
CA ALA A 174 13.90 7.06 -4.33
C ALA A 174 13.95 6.19 -3.06
N ILE A 175 12.86 6.18 -2.28
CA ILE A 175 12.78 5.37 -1.06
C ILE A 175 12.74 3.89 -1.40
N GLY A 176 11.90 3.48 -2.35
CA GLY A 176 11.83 2.09 -2.82
C GLY A 176 13.16 1.59 -3.36
N TYR A 177 13.84 2.39 -4.17
CA TYR A 177 15.15 2.09 -4.73
C TYR A 177 16.20 1.86 -3.62
N TYR A 178 16.39 2.84 -2.72
CA TYR A 178 17.42 2.74 -1.69
C TYR A 178 17.12 1.64 -0.68
N PHE A 179 15.84 1.36 -0.39
CA PHE A 179 15.44 0.25 0.46
C PHE A 179 15.82 -1.08 -0.17
N GLY A 180 15.47 -1.27 -1.46
CA GLY A 180 15.81 -2.49 -2.19
C GLY A 180 17.31 -2.69 -2.37
N LEU A 181 18.04 -1.62 -2.70
CA LEU A 181 19.50 -1.64 -2.80
C LEU A 181 20.14 -2.06 -1.48
N ARG A 182 19.70 -1.49 -0.36
CA ARG A 182 20.24 -1.81 0.95
C ARG A 182 19.96 -3.26 1.35
N LEU A 183 18.75 -3.78 1.08
CA LEU A 183 18.46 -5.19 1.30
C LEU A 183 19.33 -6.10 0.41
N HIS A 184 19.55 -5.72 -0.84
CA HIS A 184 20.41 -6.47 -1.75
C HIS A 184 21.85 -6.55 -1.22
N GLU A 185 22.41 -5.42 -0.78
CA GLU A 185 23.76 -5.32 -0.22
C GLU A 185 23.92 -6.14 1.07
N GLU A 186 22.95 -6.05 1.99
CA GLU A 186 23.04 -6.70 3.31
C GLU A 186 22.70 -8.19 3.28
N LEU A 187 21.81 -8.63 2.38
CA LEU A 187 21.39 -10.03 2.29
C LEU A 187 22.18 -10.82 1.24
N GLY A 188 22.82 -10.16 0.29
CA GLY A 188 23.57 -10.80 -0.80
C GLY A 188 22.70 -11.58 -1.79
N VAL A 189 21.42 -11.22 -1.91
CA VAL A 189 20.43 -11.89 -2.79
C VAL A 189 19.75 -10.89 -3.73
N PRO A 190 19.16 -11.33 -4.85
CA PRO A 190 18.41 -10.43 -5.72
C PRO A 190 17.23 -9.79 -5.00
N VAL A 191 16.89 -8.56 -5.38
CA VAL A 191 15.75 -7.82 -4.83
C VAL A 191 14.91 -7.23 -5.95
N GLY A 192 13.61 -7.51 -5.92
CA GLY A 192 12.59 -6.88 -6.75
C GLY A 192 11.83 -5.83 -5.94
N MET A 193 11.82 -4.59 -6.41
CA MET A 193 11.03 -3.50 -5.84
C MET A 193 9.85 -3.18 -6.74
N ILE A 194 8.65 -3.22 -6.16
CA ILE A 194 7.41 -2.80 -6.81
C ILE A 194 7.03 -1.43 -6.28
N GLN A 195 6.90 -0.43 -7.15
CA GLN A 195 6.36 0.88 -6.80
C GLN A 195 4.87 0.93 -7.15
N SER A 196 4.04 1.24 -6.16
CA SER A 196 2.61 1.52 -6.33
C SER A 196 2.22 2.66 -5.38
N ALA A 197 2.48 3.90 -5.80
CA ALA A 197 2.27 5.11 -4.98
C ALA A 197 1.74 6.25 -5.83
N TRP A 198 0.92 7.14 -5.25
CA TRP A 198 0.34 8.29 -5.95
C TRP A 198 0.13 9.48 -5.02
N GLY A 199 0.74 10.62 -5.35
CA GLY A 199 0.66 11.90 -4.68
C GLY A 199 -0.75 12.40 -4.36
N GLY A 200 -0.86 13.08 -3.22
CA GLY A 200 -2.12 13.69 -2.74
C GLY A 200 -3.15 12.70 -2.21
N THR A 201 -2.91 11.39 -2.31
CA THR A 201 -3.89 10.38 -1.91
C THR A 201 -3.96 10.20 -0.39
N ARG A 202 -5.18 9.96 0.09
CA ARG A 202 -5.43 9.51 1.45
C ARG A 202 -5.25 7.98 1.55
N ILE A 203 -5.38 7.38 2.73
CA ILE A 203 -5.26 5.91 2.93
C ILE A 203 -6.46 5.13 2.38
N GLU A 204 -7.63 5.76 2.27
CA GLU A 204 -8.90 5.13 1.92
C GLU A 204 -8.93 4.53 0.49
N PRO A 205 -8.41 5.22 -0.55
CA PRO A 205 -8.29 4.66 -1.90
C PRO A 205 -7.47 3.36 -1.99
N TRP A 206 -6.50 3.17 -1.10
CA TRP A 206 -5.59 2.00 -1.05
C TRP A 206 -6.16 0.81 -0.27
N THR A 207 -7.35 0.95 0.30
CA THR A 207 -7.98 -0.05 1.16
C THR A 207 -9.18 -0.70 0.46
N SER A 208 -9.24 -2.03 0.45
CA SER A 208 -10.41 -2.75 -0.07
C SER A 208 -11.64 -2.56 0.80
N VAL A 209 -12.82 -2.79 0.21
CA VAL A 209 -14.10 -2.79 0.94
C VAL A 209 -14.09 -3.78 2.11
N ASP A 210 -13.47 -4.95 1.94
CA ASP A 210 -13.39 -5.97 2.98
C ASP A 210 -12.41 -5.58 4.09
N GLY A 211 -11.35 -4.84 3.77
CA GLY A 211 -10.48 -4.21 4.77
C GLY A 211 -11.25 -3.26 5.68
N PHE A 212 -12.07 -2.37 5.13
CA PHE A 212 -12.97 -1.52 5.92
C PHE A 212 -13.95 -2.35 6.75
N GLY A 213 -14.51 -3.40 6.16
CA GLY A 213 -15.43 -4.33 6.83
C GLY A 213 -14.80 -5.16 7.96
N ALA A 214 -13.47 -5.25 8.03
CA ALA A 214 -12.77 -5.98 9.09
C ALA A 214 -12.58 -5.15 10.38
N VAL A 215 -12.89 -3.85 10.34
CA VAL A 215 -12.73 -2.94 11.47
C VAL A 215 -14.11 -2.38 11.85
N SER A 216 -14.56 -2.66 13.08
CA SER A 216 -15.91 -2.32 13.53
C SER A 216 -16.24 -0.83 13.39
N ALA A 217 -15.28 0.05 13.66
CA ALA A 217 -15.43 1.50 13.53
C ALA A 217 -15.65 1.96 12.08
N LEU A 218 -15.37 1.11 11.08
CA LEU A 218 -15.42 1.42 9.66
C LEU A 218 -16.49 0.61 8.89
N HIS A 219 -17.35 -0.15 9.58
CA HIS A 219 -18.45 -0.89 8.94
C HIS A 219 -19.38 0.01 8.13
N SER A 220 -19.74 1.19 8.67
CA SER A 220 -20.59 2.14 7.95
C SER A 220 -19.94 2.64 6.66
N GLU A 221 -18.61 2.78 6.65
CA GLU A 221 -17.86 3.17 5.46
C GLU A 221 -17.86 2.03 4.43
N ALA A 222 -17.66 0.79 4.86
CA ALA A 222 -17.77 -0.38 3.98
C ALA A 222 -19.16 -0.48 3.34
N ASP A 223 -20.23 -0.29 4.13
CA ASP A 223 -21.61 -0.33 3.64
C ASP A 223 -21.95 0.83 2.71
N ARG A 224 -21.42 2.02 3.01
CA ARG A 224 -21.52 3.17 2.10
C ARG A 224 -20.84 2.88 0.78
N ILE A 225 -19.61 2.36 0.79
CA ILE A 225 -18.88 2.00 -0.43
C ILE A 225 -19.66 0.95 -1.23
N ARG A 226 -20.14 -0.12 -0.58
CA ARG A 226 -20.96 -1.16 -1.24
C ARG A 226 -22.21 -0.56 -1.88
N SER A 227 -22.97 0.25 -1.16
CA SER A 227 -24.24 0.82 -1.65
C SER A 227 -24.08 1.87 -2.75
N GLN A 228 -22.89 2.44 -2.91
CA GLN A 228 -22.58 3.48 -3.90
C GLN A 228 -21.70 2.98 -5.06
N THR A 229 -21.21 1.73 -5.03
CA THR A 229 -20.42 1.14 -6.11
C THR A 229 -21.32 0.45 -7.14
N PRO A 230 -21.33 0.89 -8.42
CA PRO A 230 -22.12 0.25 -9.46
C PRO A 230 -21.83 -1.26 -9.58
N GLY A 231 -22.87 -2.05 -9.80
CA GLY A 231 -22.76 -3.50 -9.99
C GLY A 231 -22.81 -4.33 -8.71
N THR A 232 -22.72 -3.73 -7.51
CA THR A 232 -22.89 -4.50 -6.26
C THR A 232 -24.36 -4.83 -5.98
N PRO A 233 -24.64 -5.88 -5.18
CA PRO A 233 -26.01 -6.15 -4.71
C PRO A 233 -26.61 -4.99 -3.91
N ALA A 234 -25.81 -4.32 -3.07
CA ALA A 234 -26.27 -3.19 -2.25
C ALA A 234 -26.64 -1.97 -3.10
N TYR A 235 -25.86 -1.67 -4.13
CA TYR A 235 -26.17 -0.62 -5.10
C TYR A 235 -27.44 -0.96 -5.90
N ARG A 236 -27.58 -2.19 -6.39
CA ARG A 236 -28.82 -2.60 -7.08
C ARG A 236 -30.05 -2.42 -6.18
N LYS A 237 -29.95 -2.81 -4.91
CA LYS A 237 -31.02 -2.64 -3.92
C LYS A 237 -31.35 -1.15 -3.70
N SER A 238 -30.35 -0.27 -3.59
CA SER A 238 -30.57 1.17 -3.41
C SER A 238 -31.26 1.80 -4.61
N GLN A 239 -30.86 1.42 -5.84
CA GLN A 239 -31.48 1.89 -7.07
C GLN A 239 -32.91 1.35 -7.25
N GLN A 240 -33.18 0.09 -6.89
CA GLN A 240 -34.52 -0.48 -6.90
C GLN A 240 -35.47 0.23 -5.93
N ALA A 241 -35.00 0.55 -4.71
CA ALA A 241 -35.78 1.31 -3.74
C ALA A 241 -36.04 2.74 -4.24
N HIS A 242 -35.08 3.37 -4.92
CA HIS A 242 -35.28 4.68 -5.53
C HIS A 242 -36.31 4.62 -6.68
N LEU A 243 -36.25 3.60 -7.54
CA LEU A 243 -37.23 3.40 -8.60
C LEU A 243 -38.66 3.31 -8.03
N GLN A 244 -38.86 2.58 -6.93
CA GLN A 244 -40.15 2.51 -6.24
C GLN A 244 -40.61 3.88 -5.72
N LYS A 245 -39.70 4.68 -5.13
CA LYS A 245 -40.03 6.04 -4.68
C LYS A 245 -40.40 6.97 -5.84
N VAL A 246 -39.70 6.86 -6.97
CA VAL A 246 -40.01 7.63 -8.18
C VAL A 246 -41.38 7.24 -8.74
N GLN A 247 -41.74 5.95 -8.72
CA GLN A 247 -43.07 5.50 -9.11
C GLN A 247 -44.16 6.10 -8.21
N GLN A 248 -44.02 6.02 -6.89
CA GLN A 248 -44.95 6.62 -5.92
C GLN A 248 -45.04 8.16 -6.06
N TRP A 249 -43.90 8.82 -6.29
CA TRP A 249 -43.87 10.25 -6.56
C TRP A 249 -44.61 10.59 -7.85
N THR A 250 -44.48 9.78 -8.90
CA THR A 250 -45.17 10.00 -10.18
C THR A 250 -46.70 9.97 -9.99
N GLU A 251 -47.20 9.01 -9.22
CA GLU A 251 -48.62 8.92 -8.84
C GLU A 251 -49.07 10.15 -8.03
N SER A 252 -48.26 10.56 -7.05
CA SER A 252 -48.54 11.73 -6.21
C SER A 252 -48.54 13.04 -7.01
N LEU A 253 -47.62 13.17 -7.97
CA LEU A 253 -47.55 14.30 -8.88
C LEU A 253 -48.79 14.38 -9.77
N ALA A 254 -49.20 13.26 -10.37
CA ALA A 254 -50.40 13.21 -11.20
C ALA A 254 -51.64 13.68 -10.42
N HIS A 255 -51.81 13.18 -9.19
CA HIS A 255 -52.90 13.61 -8.31
C HIS A 255 -52.83 15.11 -7.95
N ALA A 256 -51.65 15.62 -7.59
CA ALA A 256 -51.49 17.03 -7.27
C ALA A 256 -51.86 17.94 -8.46
N LEU A 257 -51.49 17.55 -9.68
CA LEU A 257 -51.83 18.29 -10.90
C LEU A 257 -53.34 18.29 -11.17
N GLU A 258 -54.03 17.15 -10.98
CA GLU A 258 -55.51 17.07 -11.12
C GLU A 258 -56.23 18.01 -10.14
N GLN A 259 -55.65 18.21 -8.96
CA GLN A 259 -56.21 19.07 -7.91
C GLN A 259 -55.72 20.53 -7.97
N ASN A 260 -54.98 20.92 -9.02
CA ASN A 260 -54.33 22.24 -9.13
C ASN A 260 -53.45 22.61 -7.92
N GLN A 261 -52.79 21.61 -7.32
CA GLN A 261 -51.87 21.76 -6.20
C GLN A 261 -50.41 21.83 -6.66
N ALA A 262 -49.51 22.26 -5.76
CA ALA A 262 -48.08 22.29 -6.03
C ALA A 262 -47.51 20.87 -6.18
N ALA A 263 -46.56 20.70 -7.11
CA ALA A 263 -45.88 19.42 -7.33
C ALA A 263 -45.08 18.99 -6.09
N PRO A 264 -45.17 17.71 -5.66
CA PRO A 264 -44.31 17.20 -4.61
C PRO A 264 -42.84 17.16 -5.07
N PRO A 265 -41.86 17.30 -4.16
CA PRO A 265 -40.45 17.25 -4.52
C PRO A 265 -40.06 15.87 -5.06
N LEU A 266 -39.27 15.84 -6.14
CA LEU A 266 -38.72 14.61 -6.70
C LEU A 266 -37.81 13.91 -5.66
N PRO A 267 -37.92 12.58 -5.46
CA PRO A 267 -37.00 11.85 -4.60
C PRO A 267 -35.55 12.04 -5.07
N PRO A 268 -34.59 12.30 -4.15
CA PRO A 268 -33.19 12.47 -4.54
C PRO A 268 -32.60 11.17 -5.07
N GLN A 269 -31.75 11.27 -6.09
CA GLN A 269 -31.03 10.14 -6.66
C GLN A 269 -30.04 9.56 -5.62
N PRO A 270 -29.94 8.22 -5.47
CA PRO A 270 -28.92 7.63 -4.63
C PRO A 270 -27.52 7.97 -5.13
N ALA A 271 -26.62 8.29 -4.21
CA ALA A 271 -25.24 8.61 -4.53
C ALA A 271 -24.52 7.45 -5.23
N THR A 272 -23.60 7.79 -6.14
CA THR A 272 -22.71 6.86 -6.82
C THR A 272 -21.27 7.30 -6.59
N LEU A 273 -20.36 6.37 -6.33
CA LEU A 273 -18.94 6.69 -6.18
C LEU A 273 -18.35 7.23 -7.48
N ALA A 274 -17.61 8.32 -7.38
CA ALA A 274 -16.85 8.85 -8.50
C ALA A 274 -15.57 8.02 -8.72
N LYS A 275 -15.20 7.78 -9.99
CA LYS A 275 -13.94 7.11 -10.34
C LYS A 275 -12.79 8.14 -10.34
N ASN A 276 -12.10 8.31 -9.21
CA ASN A 276 -10.89 9.14 -9.09
C ASN A 276 -9.95 8.59 -8.01
N HIS A 277 -8.73 9.12 -7.91
CA HIS A 277 -7.68 8.63 -7.01
C HIS A 277 -7.88 8.99 -5.52
N GLY A 278 -8.83 9.86 -5.19
CA GLY A 278 -9.23 10.18 -3.82
C GLY A 278 -10.43 9.40 -3.30
N THR A 279 -11.16 8.70 -4.19
CA THR A 279 -12.29 7.86 -3.82
C THR A 279 -11.82 6.57 -3.13
N PRO A 280 -12.47 6.14 -2.02
CA PRO A 280 -12.12 4.87 -1.36
C PRO A 280 -12.08 3.68 -2.31
N THR A 281 -11.14 2.76 -2.05
CA THR A 281 -10.94 1.50 -2.78
C THR A 281 -10.49 1.62 -4.25
N THR A 282 -10.50 2.80 -4.88
CA THR A 282 -10.23 2.89 -6.32
C THR A 282 -8.79 2.60 -6.73
N LEU A 283 -7.82 2.91 -5.88
CA LEU A 283 -6.41 2.61 -6.11
C LEU A 283 -6.06 1.19 -5.71
N TYR A 284 -6.64 0.67 -4.62
CA TYR A 284 -6.55 -0.76 -4.30
C TYR A 284 -6.96 -1.60 -5.52
N ASN A 285 -8.13 -1.30 -6.08
CA ASN A 285 -8.69 -2.06 -7.19
C ASN A 285 -7.80 -2.05 -8.44
N ALA A 286 -7.12 -0.94 -8.73
CA ALA A 286 -6.44 -0.74 -10.00
C ALA A 286 -4.90 -0.86 -9.92
N MET A 287 -4.32 -0.67 -8.73
CA MET A 287 -2.87 -0.59 -8.54
C MET A 287 -2.33 -1.60 -7.52
N ILE A 288 -3.18 -2.25 -6.72
CA ILE A 288 -2.77 -3.28 -5.74
C ILE A 288 -3.36 -4.64 -6.10
N HIS A 289 -4.66 -4.71 -6.39
CA HIS A 289 -5.34 -5.96 -6.71
C HIS A 289 -4.76 -6.69 -7.93
N PRO A 290 -4.31 -6.02 -9.01
CA PRO A 290 -3.61 -6.70 -10.11
C PRO A 290 -2.32 -7.42 -9.70
N LEU A 291 -1.71 -7.02 -8.58
CA LEU A 291 -0.53 -7.68 -8.03
C LEU A 291 -0.87 -8.95 -7.25
N VAL A 292 -2.16 -9.18 -6.95
CA VAL A 292 -2.62 -10.33 -6.18
C VAL A 292 -2.84 -11.50 -7.15
N PRO A 293 -2.34 -12.72 -6.84
CA PRO A 293 -1.74 -13.17 -5.58
C PRO A 293 -0.20 -13.29 -5.61
N MET A 294 0.55 -12.37 -6.23
CA MET A 294 2.01 -12.46 -6.27
C MET A 294 2.61 -12.65 -4.87
N ALA A 295 3.57 -13.57 -4.76
CA ALA A 295 4.32 -13.74 -3.53
C ALA A 295 5.25 -12.53 -3.31
N ILE A 296 5.12 -11.89 -2.16
CA ILE A 296 5.96 -10.78 -1.71
C ILE A 296 6.45 -11.06 -0.29
N ARG A 297 7.57 -10.44 0.12
CA ARG A 297 8.07 -10.53 1.49
C ARG A 297 7.36 -9.56 2.43
N GLY A 298 7.07 -8.35 1.96
CA GLY A 298 6.52 -7.28 2.81
C GLY A 298 6.25 -5.99 2.04
N ALA A 299 5.79 -4.98 2.77
CA ALA A 299 5.52 -3.66 2.22
C ALA A 299 6.14 -2.52 3.04
N ILE A 300 6.56 -1.46 2.35
CA ILE A 300 6.93 -0.19 2.93
C ILE A 300 5.92 0.90 2.54
N TRP A 301 5.61 1.80 3.47
CA TRP A 301 4.50 2.73 3.35
C TRP A 301 4.84 4.14 3.80
N TYR A 302 4.76 5.12 2.90
CA TYR A 302 4.90 6.52 3.26
C TYR A 302 3.66 7.30 2.81
N GLN A 303 2.76 7.50 3.76
CA GLN A 303 1.53 8.24 3.59
C GLN A 303 1.00 8.71 4.94
N GLY A 304 0.35 9.86 4.92
CA GLY A 304 -0.40 10.39 6.05
C GLY A 304 -0.67 11.88 5.93
N GLU A 305 0.06 12.60 5.08
CA GLU A 305 -0.02 14.04 4.93
C GLU A 305 -1.44 14.47 4.53
N SER A 306 -2.10 13.71 3.65
CA SER A 306 -3.50 13.95 3.27
C SER A 306 -4.52 13.49 4.32
N ASN A 307 -4.10 12.75 5.35
CA ASN A 307 -4.91 12.29 6.49
C ASN A 307 -4.53 12.97 7.82
N ARG A 308 -3.63 13.98 7.82
CA ARG A 308 -3.11 14.60 9.05
C ARG A 308 -4.19 15.06 10.06
N GLY A 309 -5.36 15.46 9.55
CA GLY A 309 -6.50 15.87 10.38
C GLY A 309 -7.32 14.73 11.00
N ASP A 310 -6.99 13.47 10.73
CA ASP A 310 -7.81 12.32 11.17
C ASP A 310 -7.62 11.95 12.64
N GLY A 311 -6.51 12.38 13.27
CA GLY A 311 -6.14 11.96 14.62
C GLY A 311 -6.15 10.44 14.80
N LEU A 312 -6.62 9.95 15.95
CA LEU A 312 -6.69 8.51 16.25
C LEU A 312 -7.58 7.70 15.29
N GLY A 313 -8.48 8.35 14.54
CA GLY A 313 -9.24 7.68 13.48
C GLY A 313 -8.36 7.09 12.38
N TYR A 314 -7.13 7.58 12.22
CA TYR A 314 -6.14 7.00 11.31
C TYR A 314 -5.72 5.58 11.73
N VAL A 315 -5.72 5.25 13.03
CA VAL A 315 -5.36 3.92 13.53
C VAL A 315 -6.31 2.86 12.99
N ASP A 316 -7.62 3.14 12.98
CA ASP A 316 -8.62 2.21 12.45
C ASP A 316 -8.51 2.07 10.94
N LYS A 317 -8.20 3.16 10.23
CA LYS A 317 -7.92 3.11 8.77
C LYS A 317 -6.66 2.30 8.47
N LYS A 318 -5.62 2.39 9.31
CA LYS A 318 -4.41 1.59 9.18
C LYS A 318 -4.67 0.11 9.41
N LYS A 319 -5.47 -0.25 10.43
CA LYS A 319 -5.93 -1.63 10.64
C LYS A 319 -6.68 -2.15 9.42
N ALA A 320 -7.56 -1.34 8.82
CA ALA A 320 -8.31 -1.72 7.62
C ALA A 320 -7.40 -1.93 6.40
N LEU A 321 -6.41 -1.05 6.18
CA LEU A 321 -5.39 -1.22 5.13
C LEU A 321 -4.63 -2.54 5.31
N LEU A 322 -4.14 -2.81 6.52
CA LEU A 322 -3.38 -4.03 6.79
C LEU A 322 -4.26 -5.28 6.66
N ALA A 323 -5.49 -5.26 7.17
CA ALA A 323 -6.44 -6.35 6.98
C ALA A 323 -6.72 -6.59 5.49
N SER A 324 -6.91 -5.53 4.71
CA SER A 324 -7.08 -5.61 3.26
C SER A 324 -5.93 -6.35 2.59
N TRP A 325 -4.70 -5.90 2.81
CA TRP A 325 -3.54 -6.41 2.06
C TRP A 325 -3.11 -7.78 2.57
N ARG A 326 -3.12 -8.00 3.89
CA ARG A 326 -2.81 -9.32 4.47
C ARG A 326 -3.78 -10.40 4.01
N ASN A 327 -5.06 -10.07 3.85
CA ASN A 327 -6.04 -11.00 3.31
C ASN A 327 -5.83 -11.23 1.80
N ALA A 328 -5.62 -10.16 1.03
CA ALA A 328 -5.44 -10.25 -0.43
C ALA A 328 -4.21 -11.09 -0.80
N PHE A 329 -3.06 -10.82 -0.20
CA PHE A 329 -1.82 -11.58 -0.40
C PHE A 329 -1.79 -12.91 0.37
N LYS A 330 -2.82 -13.22 1.16
CA LYS A 330 -2.91 -14.42 2.03
C LYS A 330 -1.73 -14.55 3.01
N GLN A 331 -1.26 -13.42 3.52
CA GLN A 331 -0.15 -13.33 4.47
C GLN A 331 -0.62 -12.61 5.74
N PRO A 332 -1.17 -13.31 6.76
CA PRO A 332 -1.69 -12.68 7.98
C PRO A 332 -0.62 -11.96 8.81
N LYS A 333 0.66 -12.27 8.55
CA LYS A 333 1.82 -11.67 9.20
C LYS A 333 2.66 -10.82 8.24
N LEU A 334 2.12 -10.39 7.09
CA LEU A 334 2.85 -9.56 6.12
C LEU A 334 3.54 -8.39 6.85
N PRO A 335 4.88 -8.32 6.84
CA PRO A 335 5.65 -7.20 7.37
C PRO A 335 5.23 -5.90 6.71
N PHE A 336 5.02 -4.86 7.53
CA PHE A 336 4.52 -3.58 7.06
C PHE A 336 5.21 -2.43 7.79
N TYR A 337 6.22 -1.84 7.17
CA TYR A 337 7.00 -0.74 7.77
C TYR A 337 6.58 0.60 7.19
N PHE A 338 6.40 1.61 8.04
CA PHE A 338 5.84 2.89 7.62
C PHE A 338 6.61 4.09 8.14
N VAL A 339 6.36 5.25 7.55
CA VAL A 339 7.11 6.47 7.83
C VAL A 339 6.22 7.49 8.54
N GLN A 340 6.71 8.05 9.64
CA GLN A 340 6.12 9.23 10.28
C GLN A 340 6.19 10.42 9.32
N ILE A 341 5.07 11.13 9.15
CA ILE A 341 5.04 12.24 8.19
C ILE A 341 5.93 13.39 8.64
N ALA A 342 6.46 14.13 7.68
CA ALA A 342 7.37 15.25 7.92
C ALA A 342 6.72 16.33 8.80
N PRO A 343 7.50 17.06 9.62
CA PRO A 343 7.04 18.16 10.47
C PRO A 343 6.72 19.44 9.68
N TYR A 344 5.99 19.33 8.57
CA TYR A 344 5.69 20.45 7.70
C TYR A 344 4.68 21.43 8.32
N GLN A 345 4.93 22.73 8.19
CA GLN A 345 4.03 23.77 8.64
C GLN A 345 2.89 24.00 7.63
N TYR A 346 1.67 23.65 8.02
CA TYR A 346 0.46 23.77 7.17
C TYR A 346 -0.20 25.16 7.25
N GLY A 347 0.60 26.23 7.29
CA GLY A 347 0.11 27.62 7.33
C GLY A 347 -0.71 27.92 8.58
N GLU A 348 -1.98 28.30 8.40
CA GLU A 348 -2.92 28.72 9.45
C GLU A 348 -3.65 27.54 10.14
N GLU A 349 -3.28 26.28 9.84
CA GLU A 349 -3.81 25.12 10.56
C GLU A 349 -3.39 25.14 12.04
N ASP A 350 -4.16 24.43 12.88
CA ASP A 350 -3.80 24.24 14.28
C ASP A 350 -2.37 23.68 14.38
N PRO A 351 -1.42 24.37 15.05
CA PRO A 351 -0.03 23.95 15.11
C PRO A 351 0.16 22.56 15.76
N GLU A 352 -0.78 22.12 16.59
CA GLU A 352 -0.71 20.81 17.23
C GLU A 352 -1.27 19.66 16.36
N ILE A 353 -1.75 19.94 15.14
CA ILE A 353 -2.38 18.94 14.27
C ILE A 353 -1.44 17.77 13.97
N LEU A 354 -0.16 18.05 13.70
CA LEU A 354 0.83 17.03 13.40
C LEU A 354 1.19 16.21 14.64
N ALA A 355 1.33 16.86 15.79
CA ALA A 355 1.61 16.14 17.03
C ALA A 355 0.51 15.12 17.36
N ARG A 356 -0.76 15.51 17.21
CA ARG A 356 -1.91 14.58 17.37
C ARG A 356 -1.94 13.48 16.32
N PHE A 357 -1.56 13.78 15.08
CA PHE A 357 -1.47 12.76 14.03
C PHE A 357 -0.30 11.79 14.25
N TRP A 358 0.84 12.26 14.71
CA TRP A 358 1.99 11.43 15.06
C TRP A 358 1.69 10.49 16.21
N VAL A 359 0.88 10.91 17.20
CA VAL A 359 0.34 9.97 18.19
C VAL A 359 -0.43 8.84 17.50
N ALA A 360 -1.29 9.15 16.54
CA ALA A 360 -1.99 8.12 15.77
C ALA A 360 -1.05 7.21 14.96
N GLN A 361 0.01 7.76 14.34
CA GLN A 361 1.02 6.95 13.65
C GLN A 361 1.80 6.07 14.62
N HIS A 362 2.17 6.57 15.79
CA HIS A 362 2.84 5.79 16.84
C HIS A 362 1.94 4.66 17.36
N GLU A 363 0.65 4.93 17.59
CA GLU A 363 -0.34 3.93 18.00
C GLU A 363 -0.50 2.80 16.97
N CYS A 364 -0.23 3.07 15.68
CA CYS A 364 -0.23 2.03 14.65
C CYS A 364 0.87 0.97 14.85
N MET A 365 1.94 1.26 15.61
CA MET A 365 2.97 0.26 15.93
C MET A 365 2.47 -0.86 16.85
N LYS A 366 1.31 -0.68 17.50
CA LYS A 366 0.66 -1.76 18.26
C LYS A 366 0.05 -2.83 17.35
N ILE A 367 -0.05 -2.57 16.03
CA ILE A 367 -0.47 -3.57 15.06
C ILE A 367 0.72 -4.53 14.84
N PRO A 368 0.55 -5.86 14.97
CA PRO A 368 1.66 -6.82 14.85
C PRO A 368 2.36 -6.75 13.49
N HIS A 369 3.67 -7.05 13.47
CA HIS A 369 4.53 -7.02 12.27
C HIS A 369 4.54 -5.66 11.58
N THR A 370 4.62 -4.60 12.38
CA THR A 370 4.78 -3.23 11.91
C THR A 370 5.90 -2.52 12.64
N GLY A 371 6.45 -1.50 11.99
CA GLY A 371 7.49 -0.64 12.54
C GLY A 371 7.42 0.73 11.89
N MET A 372 7.79 1.76 12.65
CA MET A 372 7.72 3.15 12.21
C MET A 372 9.11 3.78 12.12
N VAL A 373 9.34 4.50 11.04
CA VAL A 373 10.49 5.39 10.86
C VAL A 373 10.12 6.80 11.28
N VAL A 374 10.83 7.35 12.26
CA VAL A 374 10.77 8.76 12.64
C VAL A 374 11.55 9.60 11.63
N THR A 375 11.07 10.81 11.32
CA THR A 375 11.68 11.70 10.32
C THR A 375 11.94 13.13 10.81
N THR A 376 11.49 13.47 12.02
CA THR A 376 11.57 14.84 12.57
C THR A 376 13.00 15.39 12.70
N ASP A 377 14.00 14.51 12.80
CA ASP A 377 15.41 14.86 12.88
C ASP A 377 16.12 14.97 11.51
N ILE A 378 15.45 14.62 10.42
CA ILE A 378 15.97 14.63 9.03
C ILE A 378 15.02 15.34 8.06
N ALA A 379 14.19 16.24 8.58
CA ALA A 379 13.28 17.06 7.82
C ALA A 379 13.26 18.49 8.40
N ASP A 380 12.73 19.43 7.62
CA ASP A 380 12.50 20.81 8.05
C ASP A 380 11.00 21.14 8.02
N LEU A 381 10.66 22.33 8.53
CA LEU A 381 9.27 22.78 8.65
C LEU A 381 8.68 23.34 7.34
N ASN A 382 9.52 23.61 6.34
CA ASN A 382 9.14 24.32 5.10
C ASN A 382 9.05 23.40 3.88
N ASP A 383 9.52 22.16 3.97
CA ASP A 383 9.47 21.17 2.90
C ASP A 383 8.62 19.95 3.33
N ILE A 384 7.39 19.89 2.85
CA ILE A 384 6.50 18.72 2.99
C ILE A 384 7.08 17.45 2.33
N HIS A 385 8.16 17.62 1.55
CA HIS A 385 8.76 16.61 0.71
C HIS A 385 10.27 16.48 0.98
N PRO A 386 10.67 16.02 2.18
CA PRO A 386 12.02 16.21 2.69
C PRO A 386 13.08 15.53 1.81
N PRO A 387 14.28 16.13 1.67
CA PRO A 387 15.30 15.68 0.72
C PRO A 387 15.98 14.37 1.12
N HIS A 388 16.03 14.03 2.41
CA HIS A 388 16.81 12.90 2.94
C HIS A 388 16.16 11.51 2.73
N LYS A 389 15.73 11.22 1.50
CA LYS A 389 15.05 9.97 1.11
C LYS A 389 15.89 8.71 1.36
N LYS A 390 17.21 8.80 1.15
CA LYS A 390 18.15 7.70 1.38
C LYS A 390 18.19 7.28 2.85
N GLU A 391 18.13 8.24 3.76
CA GLU A 391 18.12 7.96 5.20
C GLU A 391 16.77 7.37 5.65
N VAL A 392 15.65 7.85 5.11
CA VAL A 392 14.33 7.23 5.34
C VAL A 392 14.33 5.76 4.89
N ALA A 393 14.86 5.48 3.70
CA ALA A 393 14.98 4.13 3.18
C ALA A 393 15.91 3.24 4.03
N ARG A 394 17.04 3.78 4.49
CA ARG A 394 17.95 3.09 5.41
C ARG A 394 17.21 2.69 6.69
N ARG A 395 16.47 3.61 7.33
CA ARG A 395 15.70 3.30 8.55
C ARG A 395 14.61 2.25 8.31
N LEU A 396 13.93 2.29 7.16
CA LEU A 396 12.98 1.24 6.78
C LEU A 396 13.67 -0.12 6.62
N SER A 397 14.86 -0.15 6.02
CA SER A 397 15.63 -1.39 5.86
C SER A 397 16.09 -1.98 7.19
N LEU A 398 16.41 -1.15 8.19
CA LEU A 398 16.77 -1.65 9.52
C LEU A 398 15.62 -2.41 10.18
N TRP A 399 14.38 -1.89 10.05
CA TRP A 399 13.19 -2.62 10.49
C TRP A 399 13.03 -3.97 9.79
N ALA A 400 13.23 -4.02 8.47
CA ALA A 400 13.17 -5.27 7.74
C ALA A 400 14.28 -6.26 8.17
N LEU A 401 15.53 -5.80 8.29
CA LEU A 401 16.66 -6.62 8.72
C LEU A 401 16.43 -7.19 10.13
N ALA A 402 16.02 -6.36 11.08
CA ALA A 402 15.81 -6.77 12.46
C ALA A 402 14.61 -7.71 12.63
N ASP A 403 13.46 -7.37 12.04
CA ASP A 403 12.16 -7.98 12.38
C ASP A 403 11.63 -8.96 11.30
N THR A 404 12.04 -8.80 10.03
CA THR A 404 11.69 -9.76 8.96
C THR A 404 12.79 -10.80 8.72
N TYR A 405 14.06 -10.43 8.90
CA TYR A 405 15.21 -11.30 8.63
C TYR A 405 15.95 -11.74 9.89
N ASP A 406 15.32 -11.57 11.07
CA ASP A 406 15.79 -12.03 12.38
C ASP A 406 17.23 -11.60 12.73
N GLN A 407 17.70 -10.46 12.22
CA GLN A 407 19.01 -9.89 12.57
C GLN A 407 18.90 -9.10 13.89
N ALA A 408 18.68 -9.83 14.99
CA ALA A 408 18.32 -9.28 16.31
C ALA A 408 19.35 -8.32 16.94
N ASP A 409 20.59 -8.30 16.44
CA ASP A 409 21.62 -7.36 16.87
C ASP A 409 21.43 -5.95 16.29
N ILE A 410 20.60 -5.81 15.25
CA ILE A 410 20.23 -4.52 14.68
C ILE A 410 19.13 -3.89 15.52
N ASP A 411 19.41 -2.71 16.06
CA ASP A 411 18.38 -1.85 16.64
C ASP A 411 17.69 -1.06 15.51
N PRO A 412 16.41 -1.32 15.19
CA PRO A 412 15.78 -0.75 14.00
C PRO A 412 15.25 0.67 14.18
N SER A 413 15.27 1.20 15.41
CA SER A 413 14.65 2.48 15.74
C SER A 413 15.56 3.38 16.54
N GLY A 414 15.19 4.66 16.58
CA GLY A 414 15.68 5.57 17.61
C GLY A 414 14.84 5.43 18.88
N PRO A 415 15.05 6.31 19.88
CA PRO A 415 14.37 6.22 21.17
C PRO A 415 12.85 6.23 21.03
N LEU A 416 12.20 5.19 21.55
CA LEU A 416 10.74 5.07 21.59
C LEU A 416 10.27 5.05 23.03
N TYR A 417 9.28 5.88 23.36
CA TYR A 417 8.72 5.95 24.72
C TYR A 417 8.36 4.55 25.22
N ALA A 418 8.89 4.18 26.40
CA ALA A 418 8.60 2.91 27.04
C ALA A 418 7.73 3.10 28.29
N ASN A 419 8.18 3.94 29.21
CA ASN A 419 7.47 4.30 30.43
C ASN A 419 8.03 5.59 31.03
N HIS A 420 7.49 6.01 32.17
CA HIS A 420 8.05 7.10 32.95
C HIS A 420 7.83 6.88 34.45
N LYS A 421 8.57 7.64 35.25
CA LYS A 421 8.40 7.74 36.70
C LYS A 421 8.36 9.21 37.11
N VAL A 422 7.46 9.55 38.03
CA VAL A 422 7.45 10.87 38.67
C VAL A 422 8.35 10.82 39.89
N ASP A 423 9.35 11.70 39.94
CA ASP A 423 10.33 11.80 41.01
C ASP A 423 10.36 13.26 41.53
N GLY A 424 9.54 13.55 42.55
CA GLY A 424 9.37 14.91 43.05
C GLY A 424 8.75 15.84 42.00
N GLY A 425 9.43 16.95 41.70
CA GLY A 425 9.02 17.94 40.69
C GLY A 425 9.44 17.60 39.25
N ALA A 426 9.96 16.40 39.01
CA ALA A 426 10.43 15.96 37.70
C ALA A 426 9.74 14.69 37.21
N ILE A 427 9.69 14.51 35.90
CA ILE A 427 9.31 13.25 35.24
C ILE A 427 10.55 12.67 34.57
N ARG A 428 10.92 11.46 34.98
CA ARG A 428 11.97 10.65 34.35
C ARG A 428 11.34 9.74 33.30
N VAL A 429 11.60 10.02 32.03
CA VAL A 429 11.08 9.29 30.86
C VAL A 429 12.10 8.25 30.42
N ALA A 430 11.68 7.00 30.27
CA ALA A 430 12.50 5.90 29.79
C ALA A 430 12.14 5.54 28.34
N PHE A 431 13.15 5.18 27.57
CA PHE A 431 13.01 4.82 26.16
C PHE A 431 13.46 3.38 25.90
N SER A 432 12.70 2.69 25.07
CA SER A 432 13.18 1.53 24.30
C SER A 432 14.01 2.02 23.11
N HIS A 433 14.79 1.13 22.48
CA HIS A 433 15.66 1.48 21.35
C HIS A 433 16.67 2.60 21.67
N ALA A 434 17.24 2.54 22.89
CA ALA A 434 18.19 3.51 23.44
C ALA A 434 19.34 2.82 24.19
N LYS A 435 19.69 1.58 23.80
CA LYS A 435 20.73 0.77 24.49
C LYS A 435 22.10 1.44 24.47
N SER A 436 22.41 2.19 23.42
CA SER A 436 23.64 2.98 23.28
C SER A 436 23.62 4.31 24.03
N GLY A 437 22.53 4.61 24.76
CA GLY A 437 22.29 5.90 25.39
C GLY A 437 21.59 6.90 24.48
N LEU A 438 21.34 8.10 25.02
CA LEU A 438 20.72 9.21 24.31
C LEU A 438 21.73 10.33 24.04
N THR A 439 21.53 11.06 22.95
CA THR A 439 22.28 12.28 22.63
C THR A 439 21.38 13.28 21.93
N SER A 440 21.67 14.58 22.07
CA SER A 440 21.11 15.58 21.16
C SER A 440 21.81 15.48 19.79
N ARG A 441 21.08 15.82 18.73
CA ARG A 441 21.58 15.76 17.35
C ARG A 441 22.78 16.68 17.11
N ASP A 442 22.85 17.81 17.82
CA ASP A 442 23.85 18.86 17.63
C ASP A 442 24.76 19.08 18.85
N GLY A 443 24.68 18.22 19.87
CA GLY A 443 25.45 18.32 21.10
C GLY A 443 25.03 19.45 22.05
N LYS A 444 23.94 20.18 21.74
CA LYS A 444 23.39 21.24 22.61
C LYS A 444 22.40 20.69 23.64
N PRO A 445 22.03 21.48 24.67
CA PRO A 445 20.93 21.13 25.58
C PRO A 445 19.64 20.81 24.82
N LEU A 446 18.84 19.89 25.35
CA LEU A 446 17.54 19.53 24.78
C LEU A 446 16.58 20.72 24.85
N THR A 447 15.84 20.92 23.77
CA THR A 447 14.80 21.97 23.62
C THR A 447 13.44 21.34 23.36
N ASP A 448 12.40 22.17 23.34
CA ASP A 448 11.05 21.80 22.88
C ASP A 448 10.36 20.72 23.75
N PHE A 449 10.75 20.64 25.02
CA PHE A 449 10.04 19.88 26.04
C PHE A 449 9.09 20.79 26.83
N GLU A 450 7.89 20.28 27.06
CA GLU A 450 6.90 20.90 27.93
C GLU A 450 6.39 19.89 28.96
N ILE A 451 6.05 20.38 30.14
CA ILE A 451 5.56 19.59 31.27
C ILE A 451 4.31 20.21 31.85
N ALA A 452 3.36 19.38 32.29
CA ALA A 452 2.10 19.83 32.89
C ALA A 452 1.75 19.01 34.14
N GLY A 453 0.99 19.64 35.04
CA GLY A 453 0.36 18.97 36.17
C GLY A 453 -0.93 18.25 35.78
N ILE A 454 -1.78 17.99 36.79
CA ILE A 454 -3.12 17.40 36.57
C ILE A 454 -4.09 18.38 35.89
N ASP A 455 -3.80 19.68 35.93
CA ASP A 455 -4.57 20.74 35.29
C ASP A 455 -4.44 20.74 33.76
N GLY A 456 -3.39 20.10 33.22
CA GLY A 456 -3.12 20.03 31.79
C GLY A 456 -2.53 21.31 31.20
N ASN A 457 -2.12 22.28 32.02
CA ASN A 457 -1.46 23.50 31.55
C ASN A 457 0.02 23.19 31.30
N PHE A 458 0.44 23.18 30.03
CA PHE A 458 1.81 22.90 29.65
C PHE A 458 2.70 24.14 29.79
N TYR A 459 3.86 23.95 30.42
CA TYR A 459 4.90 24.96 30.59
C TYR A 459 6.21 24.49 29.96
N PRO A 460 7.04 25.40 29.41
CA PRO A 460 8.40 25.06 29.00
C PRO A 460 9.16 24.36 30.14
N ALA A 461 9.90 23.32 29.78
CA ALA A 461 10.61 22.47 30.73
C ALA A 461 12.09 22.37 30.38
N THR A 462 12.92 22.23 31.40
CA THR A 462 14.31 21.82 31.22
C THR A 462 14.34 20.31 31.07
N ALA A 463 15.00 19.82 30.02
CA ALA A 463 15.19 18.40 29.77
C ALA A 463 16.68 18.05 29.79
N THR A 464 17.04 17.03 30.56
CA THR A 464 18.43 16.55 30.68
C THR A 464 18.53 15.05 30.41
N ILE A 465 19.63 14.63 29.80
CA ILE A 465 19.91 13.22 29.52
C ILE A 465 20.56 12.60 30.75
N ASP A 466 20.01 11.50 31.23
CA ASP A 466 20.59 10.66 32.28
C ASP A 466 20.60 9.18 31.83
N GLY A 467 21.72 8.78 31.21
CA GLY A 467 21.88 7.47 30.58
C GLY A 467 20.90 7.26 29.41
N ASN A 468 19.96 6.34 29.57
CA ASN A 468 18.87 6.07 28.63
C ASN A 468 17.54 6.74 29.02
N HIS A 469 17.58 7.72 29.92
CA HIS A 469 16.41 8.48 30.36
C HIS A 469 16.53 9.96 29.98
N ILE A 470 15.37 10.60 29.86
CA ILE A 470 15.26 12.06 29.86
C ILE A 470 14.55 12.48 31.14
N ILE A 471 15.18 13.37 31.91
CA ILE A 471 14.59 13.98 33.10
C ILE A 471 14.03 15.34 32.70
N VAL A 472 12.74 15.53 32.89
CA VAL A 472 12.02 16.75 32.50
C VAL A 472 11.44 17.41 33.75
N GLU A 473 11.72 18.70 33.94
CA GLU A 473 11.23 19.48 35.09
C GLU A 473 10.95 20.93 34.72
N SER A 474 10.08 21.58 35.51
CA SER A 474 9.80 23.02 35.38
C SER A 474 9.49 23.62 36.75
N PRO A 475 10.06 24.80 37.08
CA PRO A 475 9.75 25.48 38.34
C PRO A 475 8.27 25.90 38.45
N ASN A 476 7.54 25.93 37.33
CA ASN A 476 6.11 26.24 37.29
C ASN A 476 5.22 25.03 37.58
N VAL A 477 5.77 23.82 37.68
CA VAL A 477 5.01 22.57 37.83
C VAL A 477 5.59 21.72 38.97
N ALA A 478 5.12 21.96 40.18
CA ALA A 478 5.59 21.25 41.38
C ALA A 478 5.18 19.76 41.42
N GLU A 479 4.04 19.40 40.82
CA GLU A 479 3.50 18.04 40.80
C GLU A 479 3.19 17.58 39.36
N PRO A 480 4.21 17.22 38.57
CA PRO A 480 4.02 16.94 37.16
C PRO A 480 3.31 15.59 36.91
N LYS A 481 2.51 15.55 35.83
CA LYS A 481 1.75 14.37 35.38
C LYS A 481 1.92 14.06 33.89
N GLN A 482 2.34 15.03 33.09
CA GLN A 482 2.39 14.91 31.64
C GLN A 482 3.65 15.57 31.11
N VAL A 483 4.26 14.96 30.08
CA VAL A 483 5.39 15.52 29.31
C VAL A 483 5.02 15.40 27.84
N ARG A 484 5.35 16.43 27.05
CA ARG A 484 5.31 16.39 25.59
C ARG A 484 6.60 16.98 25.00
N PHE A 485 6.93 16.56 23.79
CA PHE A 485 8.12 16.98 23.05
C PHE A 485 7.72 17.36 21.62
N GLY A 486 8.19 18.52 21.14
CA GLY A 486 7.96 18.98 19.77
C GLY A 486 6.48 19.01 19.39
N TRP A 487 5.63 19.56 20.27
CA TRP A 487 4.17 19.47 20.15
C TRP A 487 3.56 20.58 19.27
N ASN A 488 4.35 21.58 18.88
CA ASN A 488 3.95 22.69 18.00
C ASN A 488 5.04 23.08 16.99
#